data_AF-A0A1I3P4K3-F1
#
_entry.id   AF-A0A1I3P4K3-F1
#
_cell.length_a   1.000
_cell.length_b   1.000
_cell.length_c   1.000
_cell.angle_alpha   90.00
_cell.angle_beta   90.00
_cell.angle_gamma   90.00
#
_symmetry.space_group_name_H-M   'P 1'
#
loop_
_entity.id
_entity.type
_entity.pdbx_description
1 polymer ?
#
loop_
_entity_poly.entity_id
_entity_poly.type
_entity_poly.pdbx_seq_one_letter_code
_entity_poly.pdbx_strand_id
1 'polypeptide(L)' 'MSLAAIMTLCLLVYAALEYRIRTALAEASETFPNQSGRPIANPTARWVFQYFMG' A
#
# COMPACT_ATOMS: atom_id res chain seq x y z
N MET A 1 15.04 23.73 3.39
CA MET A 1 14.54 22.93 4.53
C MET A 1 13.06 22.56 4.43
N SER A 2 12.19 23.41 3.87
CA SER A 2 10.74 23.13 3.73
C SER A 2 10.40 21.95 2.83
N LEU A 3 11.04 21.80 1.67
CA LEU A 3 10.75 20.72 0.72
C LEU A 3 11.10 19.32 1.27
N ALA A 4 12.22 19.18 1.99
CA ALA A 4 12.62 17.91 2.58
C ALA A 4 11.59 17.40 3.59
N ALA A 5 11.01 18.29 4.42
CA ALA A 5 9.96 17.93 5.37
C ALA A 5 8.66 17.48 4.69
N ILE A 6 8.32 18.10 3.56
CA ILE A 6 7.14 17.71 2.77
C ILE A 6 7.36 16.33 2.13
N MET A 7 8.53 16.09 1.54
CA MET A 7 8.86 14.80 0.94
C MET A 7 8.86 13.65 1.97
N THR A 8 9.44 13.88 3.14
CA THR A 8 9.46 12.87 4.21
C THR A 8 8.06 12.60 4.76
N LEU A 9 7.22 13.64 4.90
CA LEU A 9 5.82 13.47 5.30
C LEU A 9 5.04 12.66 4.27
N CYS A 10 5.20 12.94 2.98
CA CYS A 10 4.54 12.17 1.91
C CYS A 10 4.96 10.69 1.94
N LEU A 11 6.26 10.41 2.12
CA LEU A 11 6.77 9.05 2.25
C LEU A 11 6.25 8.35 3.52
N LEU A 12 6.18 9.08 4.64
CA LEU A 12 5.65 8.56 5.90
C LEU A 12 4.18 8.17 5.75
N VAL A 13 3.36 9.04 5.16
CA VAL A 13 1.94 8.76 4.90
C VAL A 13 1.79 7.56 3.97
N TYR A 14 2.60 7.49 2.91
CA TYR A 14 2.60 6.35 1.99
C TYR A 14 2.95 5.03 2.70
N ALA A 15 4.01 5.02 3.52
CA ALA A 15 4.42 3.85 4.26
C ALA A 15 3.38 3.43 5.32
N ALA A 16 2.78 4.39 6.03
CA ALA A 16 1.73 4.13 7.00
C ALA A 16 0.49 3.49 6.33
N LEU A 17 0.13 3.95 5.14
CA LEU A 17 -0.97 3.38 4.38
C LEU A 17 -0.67 1.94 3.93
N GLU A 18 0.51 1.69 3.36
CA GLU A 18 0.92 0.33 2.99
C GLU A 18 0.94 -0.61 4.19
N TYR A 19 1.43 -0.13 5.33
CA TYR A 19 1.43 -0.90 6.58
C TYR A 19 0.00 -1.26 7.00
N ARG A 20 -0.91 -0.29 7.04
CA ARG A 20 -2.31 -0.52 7.39
C ARG A 20 -2.99 -1.55 6.49
N ILE A 21 -2.75 -1.48 5.17
CA ILE A 21 -3.30 -2.45 4.21
C ILE A 21 -2.76 -3.84 4.49
N ARG A 22 -1.44 -4.00 4.67
CA ARG A 22 -0.81 -5.30 4.94
C ARG A 22 -1.26 -5.90 6.27
N THR A 23 -1.38 -5.08 7.31
CA THR A 23 -1.89 -5.52 8.62
C THR A 23 -3.32 -6.02 8.50
N ALA A 24 -4.22 -5.26 7.85
CA ALA A 24 -5.61 -5.70 7.65
C ALA A 24 -5.69 -6.99 6.83
N LEU A 25 -4.85 -7.14 5.81
CA LEU A 25 -4.78 -8.34 4.99
C LEU A 25 -4.29 -9.55 5.78
N ALA A 26 -3.29 -9.36 6.65
CA ALA A 26 -2.75 -10.39 7.54
C ALA A 26 -3.77 -10.81 8.61
N GLU A 27 -4.51 -9.85 9.18
CA GLU A 27 -5.61 -10.11 10.13
C GLU A 27 -6.75 -10.90 9.48
N ALA A 28 -7.07 -10.61 8.21
CA ALA A 28 -8.06 -11.35 7.43
C ALA A 28 -7.53 -12.70 6.91
N SER A 29 -6.22 -12.98 7.04
CA SER A 29 -5.55 -14.12 6.39
C SER A 29 -5.82 -14.21 4.88
N GLU A 30 -6.06 -13.07 4.24
CA GLU A 30 -6.33 -12.97 2.81
C GLU A 30 -5.09 -12.55 2.04
N THR A 31 -5.14 -12.72 0.72
CA THR A 31 -4.07 -12.30 -0.18
C THR A 31 -4.64 -11.41 -1.26
N PHE A 32 -3.88 -10.41 -1.67
CA PHE A 32 -4.32 -9.48 -2.70
C PHE A 32 -3.75 -9.91 -4.05
N PRO A 33 -4.52 -9.96 -5.14
CA PRO A 33 -3.99 -10.29 -6.45
C PRO A 33 -3.02 -9.20 -6.91
N ASN A 34 -1.86 -9.58 -7.42
CA ASN A 34 -0.94 -8.64 -8.09
C ASN A 34 -1.41 -8.31 -9.51
N GLN A 35 -0.67 -7.48 -10.25
CA GLN A 35 -1.01 -7.10 -11.64
C GLN A 35 -1.14 -8.28 -12.61
N SER A 36 -0.47 -9.39 -12.30
CA SER A 36 -0.54 -10.64 -13.06
C SER A 36 -1.51 -11.66 -12.45
N GLY A 37 -2.32 -11.26 -11.47
CA GLY A 37 -3.32 -12.11 -10.81
C GLY A 37 -2.78 -13.07 -9.74
N ARG A 38 -1.51 -13.01 -9.37
CA ARG A 38 -0.94 -13.89 -8.33
C ARG A 38 -1.28 -13.37 -6.93
N PRO A 39 -1.69 -14.23 -5.99
CA PRO A 39 -1.93 -13.84 -4.62
C PRO A 39 -0.63 -13.39 -3.95
N ILE A 40 -0.60 -12.16 -3.43
CA ILE A 40 0.52 -11.60 -2.70
C ILE A 40 0.08 -11.08 -1.33
N ALA A 41 0.92 -11.29 -0.32
CA ALA A 41 0.71 -10.76 1.04
C ALA A 41 1.24 -9.32 1.21
N ASN A 42 2.01 -8.82 0.23
CA ASN A 42 2.66 -7.50 0.28
C ASN A 42 2.20 -6.59 -0.87
N PRO A 43 0.91 -6.21 -0.95
CA PRO A 43 0.47 -5.26 -1.96
C PRO A 43 1.09 -3.87 -1.74
N THR A 44 1.28 -3.13 -2.82
CA THR A 44 1.65 -1.71 -2.78
C THR A 44 0.40 -0.85 -2.80
N ALA A 45 0.41 0.27 -2.06
CA ALA A 45 -0.75 1.15 -1.98
C ALA A 45 -1.19 1.63 -3.37
N ARG A 46 -0.21 1.95 -4.24
CA ARG A 46 -0.47 2.33 -5.63
C ARG A 46 -1.27 1.27 -6.39
N TRP A 47 -0.91 0.00 -6.29
CA TRP A 47 -1.59 -1.07 -7.02
C TRP A 47 -3.01 -1.29 -6.48
N VAL A 48 -3.17 -1.26 -5.16
CA VAL A 48 -4.49 -1.39 -4.52
C VAL A 48 -5.44 -0.30 -5.03
N PHE A 49 -5.00 0.96 -5.07
CA PHE A 49 -5.82 2.03 -5.64
C PHE A 49 -6.11 1.85 -7.12
N GLN A 50 -5.14 1.40 -7.93
CA GLN A 50 -5.38 1.13 -9.35
C GLN A 50 -6.39 0.02 -9.58
N TYR A 51 -6.36 -1.02 -8.75
CA TYR A 51 -7.31 -2.13 -8.82
C TYR A 51 -8.74 -1.70 -8.49
N PHE A 52 -8.92 -0.80 -7.51
CA PHE A 52 -10.24 -0.26 -7.14
C PHE A 52 -10.73 0.86 -8.06
N MET A 53 -9.83 1.56 -8.75
CA MET A 53 -10.16 2.67 -9.66
C MET A 53 -10.28 2.20 -11.13
N GLY A 54 -10.40 0.89 -11.36
CA GLY A 54 -10.66 0.28 -12.67
C GLY A 54 -12.05 0.60 -13.21
#